data_AF-A0A326UK02-F1
#
_entry.id   AF-A0A326UK02-F1
#
_cell.length_a   1.000
_cell.length_b   1.000
_cell.length_c   1.000
_cell.angle_alpha   90.00
_cell.angle_beta   90.00
_cell.angle_gamma   90.00
#
_symmetry.space_group_name_H-M   'P 1'
#
loop_
_entity.id
_entity.type
_entity.pdbx_description
1 polymer ?
#
loop_
_entity_poly.entity_id
_entity_poly.type
_entity_poly.pdbx_seq_one_letter_code
_entity_poly.pdbx_strand_id
1 'polypeptide(L)'
;MMGTRGETSMSVADYLRLDRASEGVRYEYLDGRVYALTGGTIAHARIASILRNCWIRIYKGAPVGSIPQMCGCNWLRPGMCIPM
;
A
#
# COMPACT_ATOMS: atom_id res chain seq x y z
N MET A 1 20.08 -0.47 33.57
CA MET A 1 19.84 -1.88 33.18
C MET A 1 18.34 -2.08 33.00
N MET A 2 17.89 -2.42 31.79
CA MET A 2 16.53 -2.90 31.53
C MET A 2 16.66 -4.06 30.55
N GLY A 3 16.50 -5.29 31.05
CA GLY A 3 16.45 -6.49 30.23
C GLY A 3 15.00 -6.88 30.00
N THR A 4 14.60 -6.99 28.73
CA THR A 4 13.38 -7.69 28.30
C THR A 4 13.81 -8.82 27.36
N ARG A 5 13.13 -9.96 27.47
CA ARG A 5 13.47 -11.24 26.82
C ARG A 5 13.57 -11.09 25.29
N GLY A 6 14.75 -11.35 24.73
CA GLY A 6 14.95 -12.17 23.53
C GLY A 6 14.18 -11.88 22.25
N GLU A 7 13.66 -10.68 22.02
CA GLU A 7 13.23 -10.29 20.68
C GLU A 7 14.49 -9.88 19.91
N THR A 8 14.96 -10.76 19.03
CA THR A 8 16.03 -10.47 18.09
C THR A 8 15.61 -9.29 17.21
N SER A 9 16.06 -8.09 17.59
CA SER A 9 15.94 -6.89 16.77
C SER A 9 16.74 -7.10 15.49
N MET A 10 16.09 -6.96 14.33
CA MET A 10 16.74 -7.06 13.03
C MET A 10 17.38 -5.70 12.69
N SER A 11 18.60 -5.72 12.15
CA SER A 11 19.18 -4.50 11.59
C SER A 11 18.52 -4.15 10.26
N VAL A 12 18.52 -2.87 9.88
CA VAL A 12 17.98 -2.42 8.58
C VAL A 12 18.69 -3.11 7.41
N ALA A 13 20.01 -3.35 7.53
CA ALA A 13 20.78 -4.03 6.50
C ALA A 13 20.33 -5.48 6.30
N ASP A 14 20.03 -6.19 7.40
CA ASP A 14 19.55 -7.58 7.35
C ASP A 14 18.13 -7.65 6.77
N TYR A 15 17.27 -6.70 7.14
CA TYR A 15 15.95 -6.54 6.54
C TYR A 15 16.02 -6.33 5.02
N LEU A 16 16.89 -5.44 4.55
CA LEU A 16 17.04 -5.17 3.11
C LEU A 16 17.57 -6.39 2.36
N ARG A 17 18.45 -7.19 2.98
CA ARG A 17 18.90 -8.47 2.41
C ARG A 17 17.75 -9.47 2.32
N LEU A 18 16.94 -9.58 3.38
CA LEU A 18 15.77 -10.45 3.42
C LEU A 18 14.74 -10.07 2.35
N ASP A 19 14.34 -8.80 2.26
CA ASP A 19 13.31 -8.34 1.32
C ASP A 19 13.74 -8.56 -0.15
N ARG A 20 15.02 -8.32 -0.46
CA ARG A 20 15.54 -8.56 -1.82
C ARG A 20 15.65 -10.03 -2.20
N ALA A 21 15.93 -10.89 -1.22
CA ALA A 21 16.06 -12.33 -1.44
C ALA A 21 14.70 -13.05 -1.49
N SER A 22 13.61 -12.40 -1.06
CA SER A 22 12.30 -13.01 -0.96
C SER A 22 11.47 -12.73 -2.21
N GLU A 23 11.24 -13.75 -3.03
CA GLU A 23 10.34 -13.66 -4.18
C GLU A 23 8.88 -13.78 -3.72
N GLY A 24 8.04 -12.82 -4.10
CA GLY A 24 6.59 -12.87 -3.86
C GLY A 24 6.12 -12.47 -2.46
N VAL A 25 7.03 -12.23 -1.50
CA VAL A 25 6.70 -11.72 -0.16
C VAL A 25 7.35 -10.35 0.02
N ARG A 26 6.57 -9.39 0.54
CA ARG A 26 7.07 -8.07 0.89
C ARG A 26 7.09 -7.91 2.39
N TYR A 27 8.13 -7.26 2.90
CA TYR A 27 8.30 -7.04 4.33
C TYR A 27 8.31 -5.55 4.67
N GLU A 28 7.76 -5.22 5.83
CA GLU A 28 7.82 -3.89 6.42
C GLU A 28 8.68 -3.91 7.68
N TYR A 29 9.61 -2.96 7.78
CA TYR A 29 10.51 -2.80 8.92
C TYR A 29 9.99 -1.69 9.83
N LEU A 30 9.70 -2.01 11.09
CA LEU A 30 9.22 -1.08 12.10
C LEU A 30 9.99 -1.31 13.41
N ASP A 31 10.80 -0.33 13.82
CA ASP A 31 11.52 -0.32 15.11
C ASP A 31 12.28 -1.62 15.44
N GLY A 32 13.04 -2.16 14.49
CA GLY A 32 13.79 -3.41 14.70
C GLY A 32 12.99 -4.69 14.46
N ARG A 33 11.70 -4.57 14.14
CA ARG A 33 10.83 -5.70 13.83
C ARG A 33 10.52 -5.75 12.35
N VAL A 34 10.30 -6.96 11.85
CA VAL A 34 9.96 -7.20 10.45
C VAL A 34 8.62 -7.92 10.37
N TYR A 35 7.71 -7.35 9.58
CA TYR A 35 6.36 -7.85 9.37
C TYR A 35 6.20 -8.27 7.92
N ALA A 36 5.75 -9.50 7.68
CA ALA A 36 5.36 -9.93 6.35
C ALA A 36 4.03 -9.27 5.98
N LEU A 37 3.99 -8.57 4.84
CA LEU A 37 2.76 -8.02 4.31
C LEU A 37 1.93 -9.16 3.70
N THR A 38 0.63 -9.17 3.98
CA THR A 38 -0.31 -10.23 3.59
C THR A 38 -0.61 -10.30 2.09
N GLY A 39 0.18 -9.64 1.24
CA GLY A 39 -0.11 -9.46 -0.17
C GLY A 39 -1.34 -8.58 -0.40
N GLY A 40 -1.49 -8.05 -1.60
CA GLY A 40 -2.69 -7.34 -2.02
C GLY A 40 -3.61 -8.26 -2.82
N THR A 41 -4.92 -8.14 -2.67
CA THR A 41 -5.86 -8.73 -3.64
C THR A 41 -5.85 -7.92 -4.95
N ILE A 42 -6.35 -8.50 -6.05
CA ILE A 42 -6.53 -7.76 -7.32
C ILE A 42 -7.40 -6.51 -7.09
N ALA A 43 -8.45 -6.63 -6.26
CA ALA A 43 -9.30 -5.51 -5.90
C ALA A 43 -8.52 -4.41 -5.14
N HIS A 44 -7.66 -4.79 -4.20
CA HIS A 44 -6.78 -3.86 -3.50
C HIS A 44 -5.84 -3.14 -4.48
N ALA A 45 -5.19 -3.89 -5.38
CA ALA A 45 -4.30 -3.32 -6.39
C ALA A 45 -5.01 -2.33 -7.33
N ARG A 46 -6.27 -2.60 -7.67
CA ARG A 46 -7.10 -1.71 -8.49
C ARG A 46 -7.36 -0.37 -7.79
N ILE A 47 -7.79 -0.40 -6.53
CA ILE A 47 -8.03 0.82 -5.74
C ILE A 47 -6.75 1.64 -5.60
N ALA A 48 -5.63 1.00 -5.24
CA ALA A 48 -4.33 1.66 -5.11
C ALA A 48 -3.88 2.33 -6.42
N SER A 49 -4.13 1.69 -7.57
CA SER A 49 -3.79 2.23 -8.89
C SER A 49 -4.63 3.47 -9.25
N ILE A 50 -5.93 3.46 -8.91
CA ILE A 50 -6.82 4.61 -9.10
C ILE A 50 -6.31 5.81 -8.30
N LEU A 51 -6.07 5.59 -7.00
CA LEU A 51 -5.58 6.64 -6.10
C LEU A 51 -4.24 7.21 -6.58
N ARG A 52 -3.30 6.35 -6.97
CA ARG A 52 -2.00 6.75 -7.54
C ARG A 52 -2.18 7.63 -8.79
N ASN A 53 -3.07 7.23 -9.70
CA ASN A 53 -3.31 7.97 -10.93
C ASN A 53 -3.98 9.33 -10.68
N CYS A 54 -4.95 9.39 -9.77
CA CYS A 54 -5.54 10.66 -9.34
C CYS A 54 -4.48 11.58 -8.77
N TRP A 55 -3.62 11.06 -7.87
CA TRP A 55 -2.57 11.84 -7.24
C TRP A 55 -1.54 12.38 -8.26
N ILE A 56 -1.05 11.54 -9.17
CA ILE A 56 -0.11 11.97 -10.23
C ILE A 56 -0.70 13.10 -11.07
N ARG A 57 -1.99 13.01 -11.40
CA ARG A 57 -2.67 14.01 -12.23
C ARG A 57 -2.88 15.34 -11.50
N ILE A 58 -3.30 15.28 -10.24
CA ILE A 58 -3.43 16.47 -9.38
C ILE A 58 -2.06 17.14 -9.23
N TYR A 59 -1.03 16.36 -8.92
CA TYR A 59 0.34 16.88 -8.77
C TYR A 59 0.87 17.54 -10.05
N LYS A 60 0.52 16.99 -11.23
CA LYS A 60 0.88 17.57 -12.54
C LYS A 60 -0.02 18.73 -12.99
N GLY A 61 -0.94 19.20 -12.14
CA GLY A 61 -1.81 20.34 -12.46
C GLY A 61 -2.92 20.03 -13.47
N ALA A 62 -3.30 18.76 -13.63
CA ALA A 62 -4.42 18.40 -14.50
C ALA A 62 -5.73 18.99 -13.95
N PRO A 63 -6.62 19.51 -14.82
CA PRO A 63 -7.91 20.05 -14.37
C PRO A 63 -8.75 18.95 -13.74
N VAL A 64 -9.40 19.26 -12.62
CA VAL A 64 -10.15 18.31 -11.78
C VAL A 64 -11.22 17.54 -12.58
N GLY A 65 -11.82 18.17 -13.60
CA GLY A 65 -12.82 17.54 -14.48
C GLY A 65 -12.27 16.57 -15.53
N SER A 66 -10.95 16.45 -15.67
CA SER A 66 -10.32 15.52 -16.62
C SER A 66 -10.04 14.14 -16.01
N ILE A 67 -10.17 13.99 -14.68
CA ILE A 67 -10.04 12.69 -14.02
C ILE A 67 -11.13 11.79 -14.60
N PRO A 68 -10.78 10.63 -15.19
CA PRO A 68 -11.77 9.83 -15.89
C PRO A 68 -12.74 9.37 -14.82
N GLN A 69 -14.02 9.68 -14.98
CA GLN A 69 -15.06 8.99 -14.23
C GLN A 69 -14.89 7.51 -14.56
N MET A 70 -14.25 6.76 -13.65
CA MET A 70 -14.31 5.31 -13.74
C MET A 70 -15.78 4.94 -13.59
N CYS A 71 -16.34 4.40 -14.66
CA CYS A 71 -17.71 3.96 -14.84
C CYS A 71 -18.49 3.77 -13.52
N GLY A 72 -19.52 4.60 -13.33
CA GLY A 72 -20.72 4.24 -12.59
C GLY A 72 -20.74 4.34 -11.07
N CYS A 73 -19.63 4.60 -10.37
CA CYS A 73 -19.65 4.71 -8.90
C CYS A 73 -19.17 6.09 -8.44
N ASN A 74 -20.11 6.94 -8.05
CA ASN A 74 -19.84 8.24 -7.45
C ASN A 74 -19.41 8.05 -5.98
N TRP A 75 -18.10 7.85 -5.74
CA TRP A 75 -17.52 7.72 -4.40
C TRP A 75 -17.72 8.96 -3.50
N LEU A 76 -18.24 10.08 -4.04
CA LEU A 76 -18.45 11.35 -3.33
C LEU A 76 -19.93 11.71 -3.11
N ARG A 77 -20.88 10.77 -3.34
CA ARG A 77 -22.27 10.94 -2.87
C ARG A 77 -22.78 9.69 -2.13
N PRO A 78 -23.61 9.87 -1.09
CA PRO A 78 -24.22 8.74 -0.39
C PRO A 78 -25.26 8.09 -1.30
N GLY A 79 -25.02 6.82 -1.66
CA GLY A 79 -25.85 6.10 -2.63
C GLY A 79 -25.13 4.89 -3.21
N MET A 80 -24.84 3.94 -2.33
CA MET A 80 -24.52 2.54 -2.57
C MET A 80 -24.87 2.00 -3.98
N CYS A 81 -23.89 1.37 -4.66
CA CYS A 81 -23.94 -0.06 -5.01
C CYS A 81 -22.72 -0.48 -5.87
N ILE A 82 -22.02 -1.52 -5.40
CA ILE A 82 -21.04 -2.33 -6.13
C ILE A 82 -21.82 -3.49 -6.77
N PRO A 83 -21.75 -3.74 -8.09
CA PRO A 83 -22.01 -5.06 -8.62
C PRO A 83 -20.71 -5.86 -8.73
N MET A 84 -20.78 -7.16 -8.38
CA MET A 84 -19.74 -8.18 -8.53
C MET A 84 -19.16 -8.25 -9.94
#